data_AF-A0A851LR11-F1
#
_entry.id   AF-A0A851LR11-F1
#
_cell.length_a   1.000
_cell.length_b   1.000
_cell.length_c   1.000
_cell.angle_alpha   90.00
_cell.angle_beta   90.00
_cell.angle_gamma   90.00
#
_symmetry.space_group_name_H-M   'P 1'
#
loop_
_entity.id
_entity.type
_entity.pdbx_description
1 polymer ?
#
loop_
_entity_poly.entity_id
_entity_poly.type
_entity_poly.pdbx_seq_one_letter_code
_entity_poly.pdbx_strand_id
1 'polypeptide(L)'
;QVTGSSGEGTDAVVILEKTPFREEQVLDLLKKHTKLELQMRNDIYSTFHLYPPPELSEIKTTVVYPATEKHLQKYLRQEVHLIRETWEDYKNITLPFIQSQSFSIQWVYNILEKKAEADRIIHENPDPCHGFVLVPDFKWNQSQLDDLYLIALVHRREVKSLRDLTAEHLPLLRNILQEGK
;
A
#
# COMPACT_ATOMS: atom_id res chain seq x y z
N GLN A 1 -10.95 14.77 -18.62
CA GLN A 1 -11.72 15.84 -17.94
C GLN A 1 -12.97 15.20 -17.35
N VAL A 2 -13.09 15.18 -16.02
CA VAL A 2 -14.32 14.76 -15.34
C VAL A 2 -15.04 16.05 -14.98
N THR A 3 -16.14 16.34 -15.67
CA THR A 3 -16.90 17.58 -15.48
C THR A 3 -17.71 17.49 -14.19
N GLY A 4 -17.25 18.19 -13.15
CA GLY A 4 -18.03 18.51 -11.97
C GLY A 4 -19.09 19.57 -12.26
N SER A 5 -20.17 19.57 -11.48
CA SER A 5 -21.37 20.41 -11.64
C SER A 5 -21.18 21.92 -11.43
N SER A 6 -19.94 22.42 -11.34
CA SER A 6 -19.61 23.82 -11.03
C SER A 6 -18.81 24.55 -12.12
N GLY A 7 -18.46 23.92 -13.25
CA GLY A 7 -17.75 24.59 -14.35
C GLY A 7 -16.27 24.93 -14.07
N GLU A 8 -15.78 24.72 -12.85
CA GLU A 8 -14.35 24.76 -12.52
C GLU A 8 -13.74 23.36 -12.66
N GLY A 9 -12.66 23.26 -13.45
CA GLY A 9 -11.91 22.01 -13.60
C GLY A 9 -11.34 21.58 -12.26
N THR A 10 -11.71 20.39 -11.80
CA THR A 10 -11.19 19.80 -10.56
C THR A 10 -10.18 18.71 -10.91
N ASP A 11 -9.05 18.70 -10.21
CA ASP A 11 -7.98 17.74 -10.47
C ASP A 11 -8.36 16.33 -10.01
N ALA A 12 -7.81 15.32 -10.70
CA ALA A 12 -7.94 13.92 -10.33
C ALA A 12 -6.60 13.21 -10.55
N VAL A 13 -6.27 12.27 -9.65
CA VAL A 13 -5.17 11.32 -9.86
C VAL A 13 -5.77 9.95 -10.17
N VAL A 14 -5.34 9.34 -11.28
CA VAL A 14 -5.72 7.98 -11.67
C VAL A 14 -4.47 7.11 -11.69
N ILE A 15 -4.46 6.06 -10.88
CA ILE A 15 -3.35 5.11 -10.77
C ILE A 15 -3.82 3.80 -11.39
N LEU A 16 -3.05 3.30 -12.35
CA LEU A 16 -3.35 2.08 -13.10
C LEU A 16 -2.23 1.06 -12.87
N GLU A 17 -2.57 -0.06 -12.26
CA GLU A 17 -1.63 -1.15 -11.96
C GLU A 17 -2.10 -2.44 -12.63
N LYS A 18 -1.18 -3.14 -13.30
CA LYS A 18 -1.46 -4.49 -13.83
C LYS A 18 -1.65 -5.44 -12.65
N THR A 19 -2.68 -6.27 -12.70
CA THR A 19 -2.87 -7.32 -11.68
C THR A 19 -1.87 -8.45 -11.89
N PRO A 20 -1.34 -9.07 -10.82
CA PRO A 20 -0.55 -10.28 -10.92
C PRO A 20 -1.35 -11.42 -11.56
N PHE A 21 -0.66 -12.35 -12.22
CA PHE A 21 -1.28 -13.58 -12.69
C PHE A 21 -1.66 -14.48 -11.50
N ARG A 22 -2.71 -15.27 -11.67
CA ARG A 22 -3.03 -16.41 -10.78
C ARG A 22 -2.72 -17.70 -11.53
N GLU A 23 -2.02 -18.63 -10.88
CA GLU A 23 -1.50 -19.84 -11.51
C GLU A 23 -2.60 -20.67 -12.22
N GLU A 24 -3.71 -20.91 -11.53
CA GLU A 24 -4.85 -21.68 -12.05
C GLU A 24 -5.39 -21.09 -13.36
N GLN A 25 -5.50 -19.76 -13.43
CA GLN A 25 -6.03 -19.05 -14.59
C GLN A 25 -5.06 -19.07 -15.78
N VAL A 26 -3.75 -19.02 -15.52
CA VAL A 26 -2.72 -19.13 -16.56
C VAL A 26 -2.72 -20.54 -17.15
N LEU A 27 -2.83 -21.58 -16.33
CA LEU A 27 -2.90 -22.96 -16.81
C LEU A 27 -4.11 -23.17 -17.72
N ASP A 28 -5.27 -22.64 -17.34
CA ASP A 28 -6.47 -22.69 -18.18
C ASP A 28 -6.33 -21.87 -19.46
N LEU A 29 -5.67 -20.72 -19.41
CA LEU A 29 -5.38 -19.89 -20.57
C LEU A 29 -4.49 -20.61 -21.60
N LEU A 30 -3.46 -21.32 -21.12
CA LEU A 30 -2.53 -22.06 -21.98
C LEU A 30 -3.17 -23.31 -22.59
N LYS A 31 -4.16 -23.91 -21.92
CA LYS A 31 -4.95 -25.04 -22.47
C LYS A 31 -5.95 -24.59 -23.52
N LYS A 32 -6.53 -23.39 -23.37
CA LYS A 32 -7.48 -22.82 -24.32
C LYS A 32 -6.75 -22.28 -25.55
N HIS A 33 -7.37 -22.38 -26.73
CA HIS A 33 -6.83 -21.74 -27.93
C HIS A 33 -6.91 -20.22 -27.80
N THR A 34 -5.83 -19.63 -27.31
CA THR A 34 -5.69 -18.18 -27.16
C THR A 34 -4.96 -17.60 -28.36
N LYS A 35 -5.35 -16.39 -28.76
CA LYS A 35 -4.68 -15.68 -29.85
C LYS A 35 -3.24 -15.33 -29.44
N LEU A 36 -2.28 -15.92 -30.15
CA LEU A 36 -0.84 -15.70 -30.00
C LEU A 36 -0.27 -15.15 -31.31
N GLU A 37 0.48 -14.06 -31.22
CA GLU A 37 1.21 -13.50 -32.36
C GLU A 37 2.71 -13.69 -32.13
N LEU A 38 3.39 -14.41 -33.02
CA LEU A 38 4.82 -14.69 -32.88
C LEU A 38 5.62 -13.40 -33.08
N GLN A 39 6.42 -13.02 -32.08
CA GLN A 39 7.30 -11.86 -32.14
C GLN A 39 8.72 -12.26 -32.56
N MET A 40 9.27 -13.32 -31.96
CA MET A 40 10.63 -13.78 -32.20
C MET A 40 10.71 -15.30 -32.03
N ARG A 41 11.53 -15.96 -32.85
CA ARG A 41 11.88 -17.37 -32.69
C ARG A 41 13.36 -17.59 -32.99
N ASN A 42 14.05 -18.28 -32.10
CA ASN A 42 15.40 -18.78 -32.32
C ASN A 42 15.55 -20.16 -31.66
N ASP A 43 15.78 -21.18 -32.48
CA ASP A 43 15.84 -22.59 -32.05
C ASP A 43 14.61 -22.98 -31.20
N ILE A 44 14.82 -23.35 -29.93
CA ILE A 44 13.77 -23.73 -28.97
C ILE A 44 13.11 -22.54 -28.26
N TYR A 45 13.61 -21.31 -28.45
CA TYR A 45 13.09 -20.11 -27.79
C TYR A 45 12.14 -19.36 -28.73
N SER A 46 10.95 -19.05 -28.22
CA SER A 46 9.96 -18.26 -28.94
C SER A 46 9.24 -17.30 -28.00
N THR A 47 9.13 -16.03 -28.42
CA THR A 47 8.41 -14.97 -27.71
C THR A 47 7.14 -14.62 -28.49
N PHE A 48 6.02 -14.50 -27.80
CA PHE A 48 4.72 -14.19 -28.39
C PHE A 48 4.08 -12.97 -27.73
N HIS A 49 3.29 -12.23 -28.50
CA HIS A 49 2.26 -11.36 -27.96
C HIS A 49 1.01 -12.19 -27.69
N LEU A 50 0.62 -12.27 -26.42
CA LEU A 50 -0.58 -12.93 -25.95
C LEU A 50 -1.66 -11.88 -25.71
N TYR A 51 -2.85 -12.10 -26.24
CA TYR A 51 -4.03 -11.28 -25.99
C TYR A 51 -4.96 -12.04 -25.05
N PRO A 52 -4.81 -11.87 -23.72
CA PRO A 52 -5.62 -12.60 -22.76
C PRO A 52 -7.10 -12.17 -22.87
N PRO A 53 -8.03 -13.04 -22.45
CA PRO A 53 -9.43 -12.69 -22.40
C PRO A 53 -9.68 -11.62 -21.32
N PRO A 54 -10.85 -10.95 -21.31
CA PRO A 54 -11.12 -9.82 -20.43
C PRO A 54 -10.92 -10.12 -18.95
N GLU A 55 -11.17 -11.36 -18.51
CA GLU A 55 -11.07 -11.80 -17.12
C GLU A 55 -9.61 -11.77 -16.61
N LEU A 56 -8.63 -11.84 -17.52
CA LEU A 56 -7.19 -11.77 -17.21
C LEU A 56 -6.56 -10.44 -17.61
N SER A 57 -7.38 -9.49 -18.07
CA SER A 57 -6.97 -8.16 -18.50
C SER A 57 -7.35 -7.08 -17.48
N GLU A 58 -7.69 -7.47 -16.25
CA GLU A 58 -8.05 -6.55 -15.18
C GLU A 58 -6.90 -5.56 -14.91
N ILE A 59 -7.27 -4.28 -14.73
CA ILE A 59 -6.35 -3.22 -14.32
C ILE A 59 -6.88 -2.66 -13.03
N LYS A 60 -6.10 -2.84 -11.96
CA LYS A 60 -6.39 -2.22 -10.67
C LYS A 60 -6.34 -0.71 -10.86
N THR A 61 -7.49 -0.06 -10.68
CA THR A 61 -7.67 1.36 -10.93
C THR A 61 -8.00 2.06 -9.63
N THR A 62 -7.11 2.95 -9.17
CA THR A 62 -7.34 3.78 -7.98
C THR A 62 -7.55 5.22 -8.42
N VAL A 63 -8.65 5.85 -7.98
CA VAL A 63 -8.99 7.24 -8.32
C VAL A 63 -9.00 8.09 -7.06
N VAL A 64 -8.24 9.18 -7.08
CA VAL A 64 -8.26 10.22 -6.04
C VAL A 64 -8.96 11.46 -6.62
N TYR A 65 -10.15 11.77 -6.12
CA TYR A 65 -10.95 12.90 -6.59
C TYR A 65 -11.80 13.50 -5.45
N PRO A 66 -11.79 14.85 -5.27
CA PRO A 66 -10.89 15.81 -5.92
C PRO A 66 -9.45 15.64 -5.41
N ALA A 67 -8.49 15.67 -6.33
CA ALA A 67 -7.08 15.67 -5.97
C ALA A 67 -6.69 17.06 -5.45
N THR A 68 -5.88 17.08 -4.39
CA THR A 68 -5.31 18.32 -3.85
C THR A 68 -3.89 18.47 -4.40
N GLU A 69 -3.29 19.65 -4.29
CA GLU A 69 -1.88 19.84 -4.66
C GLU A 69 -0.95 18.83 -3.96
N LYS A 70 -1.25 18.48 -2.70
CA LYS A 70 -0.50 17.44 -1.97
C LYS A 70 -0.63 16.05 -2.62
N HIS A 71 -1.79 15.71 -3.18
CA HIS A 71 -1.97 14.47 -3.93
C HIS A 71 -1.14 14.49 -5.22
N LEU A 72 -1.14 15.61 -5.95
CA LEU A 72 -0.34 15.75 -7.18
C LEU A 72 1.16 15.60 -6.90
N GLN A 73 1.68 16.34 -5.92
CA GLN A 73 3.10 16.27 -5.53
C GLN A 73 3.55 14.88 -5.08
N LYS A 74 2.64 14.10 -4.46
CA LYS A 74 2.90 12.72 -4.02
C LYS A 74 3.10 11.76 -5.21
N TYR A 75 2.33 11.94 -6.30
CA TYR A 75 2.36 11.03 -7.45
C TYR A 75 3.21 11.55 -8.62
N LEU A 76 3.63 12.82 -8.58
CA LEU A 76 4.62 13.35 -9.50
C LEU A 76 5.94 12.58 -9.29
N ARG A 77 6.64 12.28 -10.39
CA ARG A 77 7.97 11.67 -10.30
C ARG A 77 8.91 12.65 -9.58
N GLN A 78 9.30 12.28 -8.36
CA GLN A 78 10.25 13.06 -7.57
C GLN A 78 11.68 12.59 -7.85
N GLU A 79 12.62 13.53 -7.97
CA GLU A 79 14.04 13.20 -7.86
C GLU A 79 14.33 12.83 -6.40
N VAL A 80 14.80 11.60 -6.18
CA VAL A 80 15.11 11.10 -4.84
C VAL A 80 16.60 11.23 -4.57
N HIS A 81 16.93 11.71 -3.38
CA HIS A 81 18.31 11.84 -2.90
C HIS A 81 18.52 11.00 -1.65
N LEU A 82 19.71 10.40 -1.54
CA LEU A 82 20.11 9.68 -0.35
C LEU A 82 20.66 10.66 0.69
N ILE A 83 20.10 10.65 1.90
CA ILE A 83 20.54 11.48 3.03
C ILE A 83 20.89 10.56 4.20
N ARG A 84 21.98 10.87 4.90
CA ARG A 84 22.37 10.19 6.15
C ARG A 84 22.09 11.10 7.34
N GLU A 85 20.91 10.93 7.94
CA GLU A 85 20.44 11.73 9.07
C GLU A 85 21.14 11.33 10.39
N THR A 86 21.84 12.28 11.02
CA THR A 86 22.38 12.11 12.37
C THR A 86 21.30 12.29 13.44
N TRP A 87 21.61 11.96 14.70
CA TRP A 87 20.67 12.21 15.80
C TRP A 87 20.43 13.72 16.00
N GLU A 88 21.48 14.53 15.85
CA GLU A 88 21.42 15.98 15.94
C GLU A 88 20.53 16.57 14.83
N ASP A 89 20.64 16.06 13.60
CA ASP A 89 19.79 16.47 12.48
C ASP A 89 18.32 16.11 12.75
N TYR A 90 18.05 14.90 13.23
CA TYR A 90 16.70 14.49 13.59
C TYR A 90 16.10 15.44 14.62
N LYS A 91 16.82 15.72 15.70
CA LYS A 91 16.33 16.56 16.80
C LYS A 91 16.12 18.02 16.40
N ASN A 92 17.02 18.58 15.59
CA ASN A 92 17.05 20.01 15.30
C ASN A 92 16.35 20.39 13.99
N ILE A 93 16.16 19.43 13.06
CA ILE A 93 15.63 19.68 11.71
C ILE A 93 14.37 18.85 11.48
N THR A 94 14.49 17.53 11.49
CA THR A 94 13.40 16.63 11.07
C THR A 94 12.23 16.61 12.05
N LEU A 95 12.48 16.49 13.36
CA LEU A 95 11.43 16.44 14.38
C LEU A 95 10.63 17.75 14.44
N PRO A 96 11.25 18.95 14.46
CA PRO A 96 10.52 20.21 14.34
C PRO A 96 9.68 20.28 13.06
N PHE A 97 10.24 19.82 11.93
CA PHE A 97 9.50 19.76 10.66
C PHE A 97 8.26 18.86 10.78
N ILE A 98 8.41 17.62 11.25
CA ILE A 98 7.30 16.67 11.45
C ILE A 98 6.22 17.28 12.36
N GLN A 99 6.61 17.93 13.45
CA GLN A 99 5.68 18.56 14.40
C GLN A 99 4.95 19.78 13.80
N SER A 100 5.60 20.53 12.92
CA SER A 100 4.98 21.66 12.21
C SER A 100 4.00 21.23 11.12
N GLN A 101 4.10 19.99 10.63
CA GLN A 101 3.23 19.46 9.59
C GLN A 101 1.95 18.88 10.20
N SER A 102 0.80 19.27 9.66
CA SER A 102 -0.52 18.73 10.05
C SER A 102 -0.88 17.49 9.22
N PHE A 103 -0.13 16.40 9.39
CA PHE A 103 -0.52 15.11 8.80
C PHE A 103 -1.57 14.43 9.67
N SER A 104 -2.77 14.24 9.11
CA SER A 104 -3.82 13.51 9.79
C SER A 104 -3.60 12.00 9.64
N ILE A 105 -3.35 11.32 10.77
CA ILE A 105 -3.36 9.86 10.89
C ILE A 105 -4.73 9.35 11.38
N GLN A 106 -5.81 10.11 11.15
CA GLN A 106 -7.15 9.77 11.63
C GLN A 106 -7.63 8.40 11.13
N TRP A 107 -7.21 7.97 9.94
CA TRP A 107 -7.54 6.64 9.43
C TRP A 107 -7.01 5.51 10.34
N VAL A 108 -5.81 5.68 10.92
CA VAL A 108 -5.24 4.75 11.90
C VAL A 108 -6.15 4.67 13.12
N TYR A 109 -6.54 5.82 13.67
CA TYR A 109 -7.43 5.88 14.84
C TYR A 109 -8.81 5.30 14.55
N ASN A 110 -9.35 5.49 13.35
CA ASN A 110 -10.63 4.90 12.98
C ASN A 110 -10.59 3.37 13.02
N ILE A 111 -9.47 2.75 12.63
CA ILE A 111 -9.28 1.29 12.71
C ILE A 111 -9.11 0.84 14.17
N LEU A 112 -8.24 1.51 14.93
CA LEU A 112 -7.98 1.19 16.34
C LEU A 112 -9.25 1.34 17.20
N GLU A 113 -10.09 2.33 16.90
CA GLU A 113 -11.36 2.62 17.59
C GLU A 113 -12.58 1.88 16.99
N LYS A 114 -12.36 0.99 16.01
CA LYS A 114 -13.40 0.20 15.33
C LYS A 114 -14.49 1.03 14.65
N LYS A 115 -14.17 2.26 14.27
CA LYS A 115 -15.05 3.16 13.51
C LYS A 115 -15.02 2.88 12.00
N ALA A 116 -13.96 2.24 11.51
CA ALA A 116 -13.81 1.83 10.12
C ALA A 116 -13.00 0.53 10.02
N GLU A 117 -13.27 -0.28 9.00
CA GLU A 117 -12.52 -1.52 8.66
C GLU A 117 -12.41 -2.54 9.81
N ALA A 118 -13.35 -2.51 10.77
CA ALA A 118 -13.34 -3.41 11.92
C ALA A 118 -13.55 -4.88 11.51
N ASP A 119 -14.28 -5.11 10.42
CA ASP A 119 -14.52 -6.41 9.80
C ASP A 119 -13.29 -6.99 9.08
N ARG A 120 -12.29 -6.15 8.77
CA ARG A 120 -11.05 -6.55 8.10
C ARG A 120 -9.93 -6.94 9.05
N ILE A 121 -10.17 -6.90 10.36
CA ILE A 121 -9.19 -7.24 11.38
C ILE A 121 -8.96 -8.74 11.41
N ILE A 122 -7.71 -9.15 11.21
CA ILE A 122 -7.30 -10.56 11.24
C ILE A 122 -6.94 -10.98 12.67
N HIS A 123 -6.24 -10.10 13.39
CA HIS A 123 -5.80 -10.33 14.76
C HIS A 123 -5.79 -9.01 15.54
N GLU A 124 -6.06 -9.09 16.83
CA GLU A 124 -5.96 -7.96 17.75
C GLU A 124 -5.46 -8.41 19.11
N ASN A 125 -4.38 -7.76 19.57
CA ASN A 125 -3.99 -7.73 20.96
C ASN A 125 -4.49 -6.40 21.56
N PRO A 126 -5.49 -6.41 22.46
CA PRO A 126 -6.16 -5.19 22.93
C PRO A 126 -5.38 -4.44 24.02
N ASP A 127 -4.17 -4.88 24.40
CA ASP A 127 -3.38 -4.18 25.41
C ASP A 127 -3.06 -2.74 24.94
N PRO A 128 -3.37 -1.70 25.74
CA PRO A 128 -3.22 -0.31 25.29
C PRO A 128 -1.76 0.12 25.10
N CYS A 129 -0.80 -0.59 25.72
CA CYS A 129 0.63 -0.24 25.70
C CYS A 129 1.45 -1.17 24.80
N HIS A 130 1.10 -2.46 24.78
CA HIS A 130 1.85 -3.54 24.13
C HIS A 130 1.03 -4.28 23.06
N GLY A 131 -0.19 -3.83 22.81
CA GLY A 131 -1.10 -4.39 21.83
C GLY A 131 -1.08 -3.69 20.48
N PHE A 132 -1.70 -4.35 19.51
CA PHE A 132 -1.77 -3.93 18.12
C PHE A 132 -2.95 -4.59 17.40
N VAL A 133 -3.34 -4.01 16.27
CA VAL A 133 -4.32 -4.56 15.32
C VAL A 133 -3.59 -4.96 14.04
N LEU A 134 -3.81 -6.17 13.54
CA LEU A 134 -3.31 -6.67 12.26
C LEU A 134 -4.40 -6.61 11.20
N VAL A 135 -4.15 -5.89 10.10
CA VAL A 135 -5.11 -5.73 8.99
C VAL A 135 -4.44 -5.90 7.62
N PRO A 136 -5.17 -6.34 6.57
CA PRO A 136 -4.71 -6.27 5.19
C PRO A 136 -4.42 -4.85 4.75
N ASP A 137 -3.27 -4.62 4.09
CA ASP A 137 -2.97 -3.33 3.46
C ASP A 137 -3.90 -3.11 2.26
N PHE A 138 -4.26 -1.85 1.97
CA PHE A 138 -5.11 -1.50 0.82
C PHE A 138 -4.48 -1.89 -0.54
N LYS A 139 -3.16 -2.12 -0.58
CA LYS A 139 -2.47 -2.57 -1.80
C LYS A 139 -2.78 -4.03 -2.13
N TRP A 140 -3.03 -4.87 -1.13
CA TRP A 140 -3.29 -6.30 -1.33
C TRP A 140 -4.78 -6.57 -1.57
N ASN A 141 -5.08 -7.23 -2.69
CA ASN A 141 -6.45 -7.53 -3.09
C ASN A 141 -7.01 -8.82 -2.45
N GLN A 142 -6.21 -9.51 -1.61
CA GLN A 142 -6.58 -10.75 -0.91
C GLN A 142 -6.93 -11.92 -1.82
N SER A 143 -6.52 -11.87 -3.09
CA SER A 143 -6.87 -12.91 -4.06
C SER A 143 -5.88 -14.07 -4.13
N GLN A 144 -4.65 -13.85 -3.68
CA GLN A 144 -3.61 -14.86 -3.57
C GLN A 144 -2.62 -14.50 -2.45
N LEU A 145 -1.74 -15.44 -2.11
CA LEU A 145 -0.76 -15.27 -1.03
C LEU A 145 0.62 -14.79 -1.51
N ASP A 146 0.90 -14.84 -2.82
CA ASP A 146 2.18 -14.42 -3.38
C ASP A 146 2.46 -12.92 -3.18
N ASP A 147 1.40 -12.12 -3.09
CA ASP A 147 1.42 -10.68 -2.79
C ASP A 147 0.83 -10.34 -1.41
N LEU A 148 0.82 -11.33 -0.49
CA LEU A 148 0.35 -11.16 0.90
C LEU A 148 0.96 -9.91 1.54
N TYR A 149 0.11 -8.97 1.93
CA TYR A 149 0.55 -7.74 2.59
C TYR A 149 -0.39 -7.35 3.72
N LEU A 150 0.14 -7.44 4.94
CA LEU A 150 -0.52 -7.01 6.18
C LEU A 150 0.24 -5.86 6.83
N ILE A 151 -0.46 -5.04 7.61
CA ILE A 151 0.11 -4.00 8.46
C ILE A 151 -0.34 -4.19 9.90
N ALA A 152 0.59 -3.96 10.84
CA ALA A 152 0.33 -3.94 12.27
C ALA A 152 0.24 -2.49 12.76
N LEU A 153 -0.88 -2.12 13.39
CA LEU A 153 -1.14 -0.79 13.95
C LEU A 153 -1.14 -0.88 15.47
N VAL A 154 -0.17 -0.23 16.12
CA VAL A 154 -0.03 -0.26 17.59
C VAL A 154 -1.08 0.61 18.27
N HIS A 155 -1.58 0.19 19.44
CA HIS A 155 -2.53 1.01 20.22
C HIS A 155 -1.87 2.25 20.84
N ARG A 156 -0.58 2.14 21.15
CA ARG A 156 0.26 3.19 21.73
C ARG A 156 0.40 4.38 20.77
N ARG A 157 0.10 5.61 21.21
CA ARG A 157 -0.06 6.78 20.31
C ARG A 157 1.17 7.68 20.21
N GLU A 158 2.10 7.57 21.16
CA GLU A 158 3.26 8.46 21.29
C GLU A 158 4.43 8.11 20.35
N VAL A 159 4.42 6.88 19.80
CA VAL A 159 5.47 6.36 18.92
C VAL A 159 5.25 6.88 17.49
N LYS A 160 6.08 7.81 17.03
CA LYS A 160 5.99 8.42 15.69
C LYS A 160 6.81 7.67 14.66
N SER A 161 7.97 7.13 15.06
CA SER A 161 8.90 6.45 14.17
C SER A 161 9.91 5.60 14.94
N LEU A 162 10.84 4.99 14.20
CA LEU A 162 11.99 4.25 14.75
C LEU A 162 12.80 5.06 15.77
N ARG A 163 12.81 6.40 15.69
CA ARG A 163 13.56 7.27 16.60
C ARG A 163 12.96 7.34 18.02
N ASP A 164 11.68 6.99 18.18
CA ASP A 164 11.00 6.96 19.48
C ASP A 164 11.19 5.60 20.19
N LEU A 165 11.73 4.58 19.51
CA LEU A 165 11.87 3.24 20.08
C LEU A 165 12.98 3.18 21.14
N THR A 166 12.65 2.52 22.24
CA THR A 166 13.53 2.28 23.40
C THR A 166 13.34 0.85 23.90
N ALA A 167 14.12 0.43 24.91
CA ALA A 167 13.98 -0.89 25.53
C ALA A 167 12.58 -1.14 26.13
N GLU A 168 11.86 -0.08 26.52
CA GLU A 168 10.48 -0.15 27.03
C GLU A 168 9.52 -0.74 25.98
N HIS A 169 9.81 -0.57 24.69
CA HIS A 169 8.97 -1.02 23.60
C HIS A 169 9.22 -2.49 23.21
N LEU A 170 10.20 -3.17 23.83
CA LEU A 170 10.51 -4.56 23.49
C LEU A 170 9.32 -5.53 23.63
N PRO A 171 8.46 -5.45 24.67
CA PRO A 171 7.28 -6.31 24.74
C PRO A 171 6.33 -6.10 23.56
N LEU A 172 6.02 -4.85 23.22
CA LEU A 172 5.20 -4.49 22.06
C LEU A 172 5.77 -5.07 20.76
N LEU A 173 7.06 -4.85 20.50
CA LEU A 173 7.73 -5.33 19.27
C LEU A 173 7.76 -6.86 19.18
N ARG A 174 7.92 -7.56 20.32
CA ARG A 174 7.86 -9.03 20.38
C ARG A 174 6.46 -9.56 20.14
N ASN A 175 5.43 -8.93 20.72
CA ASN A 175 4.04 -9.30 20.50
C ASN A 175 3.68 -9.19 19.02
N ILE A 176 4.05 -8.08 18.36
CA ILE A 176 3.82 -7.90 16.91
C ILE A 176 4.48 -9.02 16.10
N LEU A 177 5.73 -9.37 16.42
CA LEU A 177 6.47 -10.41 15.69
C LEU A 177 5.93 -11.82 15.95
N GLN A 178 5.55 -12.12 17.19
CA GLN A 178 5.18 -13.48 17.61
C GLN A 178 3.72 -13.79 17.31
N GLU A 179 2.82 -12.83 17.57
CA GLU A 179 1.38 -12.99 17.34
C GLU A 179 0.98 -12.66 15.90
N GLY A 180 1.76 -11.84 15.19
CA GLY A 180 1.49 -11.46 13.80
C GLY A 180 2.08 -12.39 12.73
N LYS A 181 2.86 -13.40 13.13
CA LYS A 181 3.49 -14.38 12.23
C LYS A 181 2.57 -15.57 11.98
#